data_AF-A0A9X7VZY0-F1
#
_entry.id   AF-A0A9X7VZY0-F1
#
_cell.length_a   1.000
_cell.length_b   1.000
_cell.length_c   1.000
_cell.angle_alpha   90.00
_cell.angle_beta   90.00
_cell.angle_gamma   90.00
#
_symmetry.space_group_name_H-M   'P 1'
#
loop_
_entity.id
_entity.type
_entity.pdbx_description
1 polymer ?
#
loop_
_entity_poly.entity_id
_entity_poly.type
_entity_poly.pdbx_seq_one_letter_code
_entity_poly.pdbx_strand_id
1 'polypeptide(L)'
;MTEAESTTQEQVDAMALSGTTGDTLDTTEGTLLTEDDIDDFIAALQKSRRELYIARQQFENVIDPRLIDHVVFRLGAAERHFSYLLQLAKQLNISVKGIRWDWTEDERY
;
A
#
# COMPACT_ATOMS: atom_id res chain seq x y z
N MET A 1 -14.92 64.09 -27.40
CA MET A 1 -13.60 64.34 -26.78
C MET A 1 -13.84 64.30 -25.28
N THR A 2 -13.66 63.13 -24.63
CA THR A 2 -12.43 62.67 -23.90
C THR A 2 -12.08 63.65 -22.76
N GLU A 3 -11.90 63.29 -21.48
CA GLU A 3 -11.70 62.07 -20.68
C GLU A 3 -12.16 62.41 -19.22
N ALA A 4 -12.74 61.49 -18.43
CA ALA A 4 -12.10 60.74 -17.33
C ALA A 4 -11.11 61.59 -16.50
N GLU A 5 -11.15 61.69 -15.17
CA GLU A 5 -11.01 60.62 -14.19
C GLU A 5 -11.51 61.08 -12.81
N SER A 6 -12.36 60.30 -12.14
CA SER A 6 -12.49 60.37 -10.69
C SER A 6 -12.87 59.00 -10.12
N THR A 7 -12.02 58.53 -9.21
CA THR A 7 -12.35 57.65 -8.10
C THR A 7 -12.82 56.24 -8.44
N THR A 8 -11.92 55.27 -8.28
CA THR A 8 -12.31 53.96 -7.75
C THR A 8 -11.23 53.51 -6.78
N GLN A 9 -11.56 53.73 -5.50
CA GLN A 9 -10.91 53.21 -4.33
C GLN A 9 -10.98 51.68 -4.35
N GLU A 10 -9.81 51.07 -4.21
CA GLU A 10 -9.56 49.64 -4.20
C GLU A 10 -10.34 48.94 -3.08
N GLN A 11 -11.03 47.87 -3.49
CA GLN A 11 -11.71 46.89 -2.66
C GLN A 11 -10.69 46.08 -1.85
N VAL A 12 -11.02 45.76 -0.59
CA VAL A 12 -11.05 44.37 -0.08
C VAL A 12 -11.74 44.32 1.28
N ASP A 13 -13.06 44.11 1.25
CA ASP A 13 -13.78 43.45 2.34
C ASP A 13 -13.60 41.94 2.19
N ALA A 14 -12.99 41.30 3.18
CA ALA A 14 -13.14 39.87 3.43
C ALA A 14 -13.03 39.60 4.94
N MET A 15 -14.21 39.64 5.54
CA MET A 15 -14.54 39.33 6.92
C MET A 15 -14.60 37.79 7.10
N ALA A 16 -13.92 37.22 8.10
CA ALA A 16 -14.44 36.15 8.96
C ALA A 16 -13.39 35.66 9.98
N LEU A 17 -13.71 35.84 11.25
CA LEU A 17 -13.09 35.17 12.39
C LEU A 17 -13.55 33.70 12.49
N SER A 18 -12.62 32.79 12.73
CA SER A 18 -12.65 31.81 13.83
C SER A 18 -11.21 31.23 13.93
N GLY A 19 -10.62 30.93 15.07
CA GLY A 19 -11.21 30.55 16.33
C GLY A 19 -10.69 29.18 16.73
N THR A 20 -9.43 29.15 17.20
CA THR A 20 -8.96 28.35 18.34
C THR A 20 -8.67 26.85 18.20
N THR A 21 -7.51 26.49 18.76
CA THR A 21 -7.19 25.29 19.60
C THR A 21 -6.89 23.94 18.98
N GLY A 22 -5.75 23.38 19.43
CA GLY A 22 -5.45 21.94 19.50
C GLY A 22 -5.05 21.35 18.17
N ASP A 23 -3.82 20.89 17.98
CA ASP A 23 -3.35 19.70 18.68
C ASP A 23 -1.81 19.68 18.63
N THR A 24 -1.20 19.90 19.78
CA THR A 24 0.10 19.28 20.08
C THR A 24 -0.25 17.89 20.55
N LEU A 25 0.33 16.85 19.94
CA LEU A 25 0.52 15.46 20.39
C LEU A 25 0.89 14.68 19.11
N ASP A 26 1.85 13.77 19.03
CA ASP A 26 2.57 13.01 20.02
C ASP A 26 3.77 12.36 19.31
N THR A 27 4.97 12.59 19.82
CA THR A 27 6.16 11.82 19.45
C THR A 27 6.07 10.48 20.17
N THR A 28 5.30 9.55 19.62
CA THR A 28 5.32 8.14 20.03
C THR A 28 5.56 7.29 18.78
N GLU A 29 6.82 6.89 18.57
CA GLU A 29 7.21 5.90 17.58
C GLU A 29 6.70 4.50 17.98
N GLY A 30 5.38 4.33 17.96
CA GLY A 30 4.70 3.06 17.79
C GLY A 30 3.89 3.20 16.52
N THR A 31 4.32 2.54 15.44
CA THR A 31 3.69 2.60 14.12
C THR A 31 2.21 2.20 14.21
N LEU A 32 1.31 3.16 14.43
CA LEU A 32 -0.12 2.98 14.17
C LEU A 32 -0.26 2.94 12.65
N LEU A 33 -0.40 1.73 12.10
CA LEU A 33 -0.88 1.56 10.73
C LEU A 33 -2.31 2.08 10.67
N THR A 34 -2.58 3.01 9.77
CA THR A 34 -3.94 3.46 9.50
C THR A 34 -4.75 2.35 8.81
N GLU A 35 -6.07 2.46 8.78
CA GLU A 35 -6.91 1.51 8.04
C GLU A 35 -6.54 1.47 6.54
N ASP A 36 -6.20 2.64 5.96
CA ASP A 36 -5.74 2.76 4.58
C ASP A 36 -4.40 2.02 4.35
N ASP A 37 -3.45 2.12 5.30
CA ASP A 37 -2.16 1.40 5.22
C ASP A 37 -2.36 -0.13 5.23
N ILE A 38 -3.35 -0.61 5.99
CA ILE A 38 -3.68 -2.04 6.07
C ILE A 38 -4.28 -2.51 4.74
N ASP A 39 -5.17 -1.71 4.13
CA ASP A 39 -5.78 -2.05 2.84
C ASP A 39 -4.74 -2.06 1.71
N ASP A 40 -3.84 -1.08 1.67
CA ASP A 40 -2.72 -1.03 0.73
C ASP A 40 -1.78 -2.24 0.92
N PHE A 41 -1.51 -2.62 2.17
CA PHE A 41 -0.72 -3.79 2.49
C PHE A 41 -1.40 -5.09 2.01
N ILE A 42 -2.71 -5.23 2.22
CA ILE A 42 -3.49 -6.38 1.72
C ILE A 42 -3.44 -6.42 0.19
N ALA A 43 -3.60 -5.28 -0.48
CA ALA A 43 -3.52 -5.19 -1.93
C ALA A 43 -2.13 -5.62 -2.44
N ALA A 44 -1.06 -5.20 -1.76
CA ALA A 44 0.31 -5.61 -2.05
C ALA A 44 0.52 -7.12 -1.87
N LEU A 45 0.00 -7.71 -0.78
CA LEU A 45 0.07 -9.15 -0.52
C LEU A 45 -0.66 -9.95 -1.61
N GLN A 46 -1.87 -9.52 -1.99
CA GLN A 46 -2.63 -10.16 -3.08
C GLN A 46 -1.91 -10.06 -4.43
N LYS A 47 -1.33 -8.89 -4.73
CA LYS A 47 -0.52 -8.69 -5.93
C LYS A 47 0.69 -9.63 -5.95
N SER A 48 1.43 -9.72 -4.85
CA SER A 48 2.58 -10.63 -4.74
C SER A 48 2.17 -12.10 -4.92
N ARG A 49 1.00 -12.50 -4.42
CA ARG A 49 0.47 -13.86 -4.63
C ARG A 49 0.19 -14.13 -6.10
N ARG A 50 -0.41 -13.17 -6.83
CA ARG A 50 -0.64 -13.28 -8.27
C ARG A 50 0.67 -13.37 -9.05
N GLU A 51 1.67 -12.57 -8.69
CA GLU A 51 2.99 -12.61 -9.32
C GLU A 51 3.69 -13.95 -9.11
N LEU A 52 3.59 -14.52 -7.90
CA LEU A 52 4.09 -15.87 -7.65
C LEU A 52 3.39 -16.92 -8.52
N TYR A 53 2.07 -16.87 -8.64
CA TYR A 53 1.32 -17.76 -9.52
C TYR A 53 1.78 -17.65 -10.97
N ILE A 54 1.92 -16.43 -11.49
CA ILE A 54 2.40 -16.17 -12.86
C ILE A 54 3.83 -16.72 -13.04
N ALA A 55 4.71 -16.49 -12.08
CA ALA A 55 6.08 -16.99 -12.16
C ALA A 55 6.15 -18.53 -12.17
N ARG A 56 5.31 -19.21 -11.37
CA ARG A 56 5.14 -20.68 -11.40
C ARG A 56 4.67 -21.16 -12.76
N GLN A 57 3.61 -20.55 -13.29
CA GLN A 57 3.10 -20.91 -14.62
C GLN A 57 4.18 -20.76 -15.69
N GLN A 58 4.96 -19.68 -15.65
CA GLN A 58 6.03 -19.47 -16.62
C GLN A 58 7.19 -20.47 -16.44
N PHE A 59 7.47 -20.93 -15.22
CA PHE A 59 8.43 -22.01 -14.97
C PHE A 59 7.95 -23.37 -15.50
N GLU A 60 6.65 -23.65 -15.43
CA GLU A 60 6.08 -24.87 -15.98
C GLU A 60 6.02 -24.87 -17.51
N ASN A 61 5.86 -23.69 -18.12
CA ASN A 61 5.64 -23.55 -19.57
C ASN A 61 6.87 -23.06 -20.36
N VAL A 62 8.03 -22.88 -19.72
CA VAL A 62 9.25 -22.46 -20.43
C VAL A 62 9.78 -23.59 -21.30
N ILE A 63 9.85 -23.35 -22.61
CA ILE A 63 10.34 -24.33 -23.60
C ILE A 63 11.76 -24.00 -24.04
N ASP A 64 12.13 -22.72 -24.11
CA ASP A 64 13.47 -22.28 -24.50
C ASP A 64 14.47 -22.50 -23.35
N PRO A 65 15.48 -23.37 -23.51
CA PRO A 65 16.50 -23.61 -22.48
C PRO A 65 17.27 -22.35 -22.08
N ARG A 66 17.36 -21.35 -22.97
CA ARG A 66 18.09 -20.08 -22.70
C ARG A 66 17.35 -19.18 -21.72
N LEU A 67 16.05 -19.41 -21.52
CA LEU A 67 15.22 -18.63 -20.60
C LEU A 67 15.10 -19.25 -19.22
N ILE A 68 15.60 -20.49 -19.02
CA ILE A 68 15.45 -21.23 -17.76
C ILE A 68 15.99 -20.42 -16.59
N ASP A 69 17.20 -19.87 -16.69
CA ASP A 69 17.82 -19.10 -15.62
C ASP A 69 16.99 -17.88 -15.22
N HIS A 70 16.46 -17.15 -16.22
CA HIS A 70 15.59 -16.00 -15.97
C HIS A 70 14.31 -16.43 -15.22
N VAL A 71 13.70 -17.53 -15.65
CA VAL A 71 12.43 -18.00 -15.10
C VAL A 71 12.62 -18.57 -13.69
N VAL A 72 13.70 -19.29 -13.43
CA VAL A 72 14.11 -19.77 -12.10
C VAL A 72 14.37 -18.59 -11.16
N PHE A 73 15.13 -17.59 -11.62
CA PHE A 73 15.40 -16.40 -10.83
C PHE A 73 14.11 -15.67 -10.46
N ARG A 74 13.22 -15.46 -11.44
CA ARG A 74 11.94 -14.78 -11.20
C ARG A 74 11.05 -15.57 -10.24
N LEU A 75 10.97 -16.89 -10.37
CA LEU A 75 10.22 -17.74 -9.45
C LEU A 75 10.74 -17.58 -8.01
N GLY A 76 12.05 -17.73 -7.80
CA GLY A 76 12.65 -17.57 -6.47
C GLY A 76 12.49 -16.16 -5.90
N ALA A 77 12.54 -15.12 -6.74
CA ALA A 77 12.29 -13.74 -6.31
C ALA A 77 10.83 -13.54 -5.84
N ALA A 78 9.85 -14.04 -6.61
CA ALA A 78 8.45 -13.96 -6.26
C ALA A 78 8.10 -14.76 -4.99
N GLU A 79 8.70 -15.94 -4.80
CA GLU A 79 8.54 -16.76 -3.59
C GLU A 79 9.05 -16.03 -2.35
N ARG A 80 10.26 -15.45 -2.42
CA ARG A 80 10.83 -14.68 -1.31
C ARG A 80 10.01 -13.45 -0.98
N HIS A 81 9.57 -12.71 -2.00
CA HIS A 81 8.75 -11.51 -1.81
C HIS A 81 7.42 -11.83 -1.14
N PHE A 82 6.70 -12.84 -1.63
CA PHE A 82 5.44 -13.26 -1.01
C PHE A 82 5.64 -13.76 0.42
N SER A 83 6.68 -14.57 0.64
CA SER A 83 7.01 -15.09 1.98
C SER A 83 7.35 -13.99 2.97
N TYR A 84 8.09 -12.96 2.52
CA TYR A 84 8.40 -11.79 3.32
C TYR A 84 7.13 -11.03 3.74
N LEU A 85 6.24 -10.72 2.78
CA LEU A 85 4.97 -10.04 3.09
C LEU A 85 4.09 -10.86 4.04
N LEU A 86 4.10 -12.19 3.90
CA LEU A 86 3.37 -13.08 4.80
C LEU A 86 3.94 -13.06 6.23
N GLN A 87 5.26 -13.05 6.38
CA GLN A 87 5.93 -12.91 7.68
C GLN A 87 5.63 -11.56 8.32
N LEU A 88 5.65 -10.48 7.51
CA LEU A 88 5.33 -9.13 7.96
C LEU A 88 3.87 -9.02 8.40
N ALA A 89 2.93 -9.64 7.67
CA ALA A 89 1.52 -9.70 8.05
C ALA A 89 1.32 -10.36 9.43
N LYS A 90 2.06 -11.46 9.69
CA LYS A 90 2.07 -12.16 10.97
C LYS A 90 2.62 -11.28 12.10
N GLN A 91 3.72 -10.56 11.86
CA GLN A 91 4.33 -9.67 12.85
C GLN A 91 3.44 -8.49 13.20
N LEU A 92 2.75 -7.92 12.22
CA LEU A 92 1.83 -6.80 12.40
C LEU A 92 0.46 -7.24 12.97
N ASN A 93 0.29 -8.54 13.23
CA ASN A 93 -0.96 -9.15 13.66
C ASN A 93 -2.17 -8.73 12.80
N ILE A 94 -1.93 -8.46 11.52
CA ILE A 94 -2.95 -8.04 10.56
C ILE A 94 -3.81 -9.27 10.28
N SER A 95 -4.87 -9.43 11.06
CA SER A 95 -5.95 -10.35 10.74
C SER A 95 -6.75 -9.67 9.63
N VAL A 96 -6.57 -10.13 8.39
CA VAL A 96 -7.36 -9.63 7.27
C VAL A 96 -8.81 -10.01 7.52
N LYS A 97 -9.63 -9.08 8.03
CA LYS A 97 -11.08 -9.22 8.22
C LYS A 97 -11.73 -9.31 6.83
N GLY A 98 -11.69 -10.50 6.24
CA GLY A 98 -12.17 -10.74 4.87
C GLY A 98 -11.39 -11.82 4.12
N ILE A 99 -10.20 -12.19 4.59
CA ILE A 99 -9.55 -13.42 4.17
C ILE A 99 -9.62 -14.37 5.36
N ARG A 100 -10.53 -15.35 5.29
CA ARG A 100 -10.47 -16.53 6.15
C ARG A 100 -9.20 -17.28 5.76
N TRP A 101 -8.07 -16.90 6.36
CA TRP A 101 -6.88 -17.72 6.33
C TRP A 101 -7.19 -18.94 7.19
N ASP A 102 -7.67 -20.00 6.55
CA ASP A 102 -7.75 -21.31 7.16
C ASP A 102 -6.30 -21.81 7.28
N TRP A 103 -5.58 -21.29 8.29
CA TRP A 103 -4.41 -21.96 8.82
C TRP A 103 -4.93 -23.16 9.60
N THR A 104 -5.45 -24.16 8.90
CA THR A 104 -5.43 -25.49 9.45
C THR A 104 -3.97 -25.90 9.41
N GLU A 105 -3.31 -25.65 10.54
CA GLU A 105 -2.16 -26.42 10.97
C GLU A 105 -2.59 -27.88 10.86
N ASP A 106 -2.28 -28.50 9.72
CA ASP A 106 -2.17 -29.95 9.61
C ASP A 106 -0.90 -30.38 10.36
N GLU A 107 -0.86 -30.04 11.65
CA GLU A 107 -0.07 -30.71 12.65
C GLU A 107 -0.98 -31.76 13.27
N ARG A 108 -1.22 -32.89 12.60
CA ARG A 108 -1.45 -34.18 13.28
C ARG A 108 -1.01 -35.39 12.43
N TYR A 109 0.15 -35.89 12.86
CA TYR A 109 0.76 -37.24 12.74
C TYR A 109 1.75 -37.52 11.61
#